data_AF-A0A7K4SNX9-F1
#
_entry.id   AF-A0A7K4SNX9-F1
#
_cell.length_a   1.000
_cell.length_b   1.000
_cell.length_c   1.000
_cell.angle_alpha   90.00
_cell.angle_beta   90.00
_cell.angle_gamma   90.00
#
_symmetry.space_group_name_H-M   'P 1'
#
loop_
_entity.id
_entity.type
_entity.pdbx_description
1 polymer ?
#
loop_
_entity_poly.entity_id
_entity_poly.type
_entity_poly.pdbx_seq_one_letter_code
_entity_poly.pdbx_strand_id
1 'polypeptide(L)'
;RLASLNPSACSQLTKDILYAKAKRAFSDQRYLPAYYELIEPYLGGAPGVDLRALSKDNVNMKVSTLAKLRRDSLMSLTLSEVQGLLGINLGDLAKWQNKSPIQEWVQMQKQSELDKLHLGLTGGTQEGYINIVKPKFQPPSAASLGTVAVTLHLLPALLSSFLMMSVLS
;
A
#
# COMPACT_ATOMS: atom_id res chain seq x y z
N ARG A 1 10.95 11.75 -38.38
CA ARG A 1 10.52 11.28 -37.04
C ARG A 1 11.63 11.64 -36.07
N LEU A 2 11.37 12.51 -35.08
CA LEU A 2 12.34 12.71 -34.00
C LEU A 2 12.45 11.40 -33.22
N ALA A 3 13.66 10.88 -33.05
CA ALA A 3 13.87 9.73 -32.18
C ALA A 3 13.58 10.18 -30.74
N SER A 4 12.59 9.56 -30.10
CA SER A 4 12.32 9.79 -28.69
C SER A 4 13.22 8.89 -27.86
N LEU A 5 13.96 9.47 -26.91
CA LEU A 5 14.78 8.70 -25.98
C LEU A 5 13.86 7.83 -25.11
N ASN A 6 14.20 6.55 -24.95
CA ASN A 6 13.48 5.67 -24.03
C ASN A 6 14.37 5.32 -22.81
N PRO A 7 14.27 6.07 -21.70
CA PRO A 7 15.06 5.80 -20.48
C PRO A 7 14.42 4.73 -19.58
N SER A 8 13.46 3.92 -20.07
CA SER A 8 12.71 2.97 -19.24
C SER A 8 13.62 1.96 -18.52
N ALA A 9 14.68 1.51 -19.20
CA ALA A 9 15.65 0.54 -18.68
C ALA A 9 16.72 1.17 -17.75
N CYS A 10 16.77 2.49 -17.63
CA CYS A 10 17.73 3.16 -16.76
C CYS A 10 17.40 2.94 -15.27
N SER A 11 18.44 2.99 -14.43
CA SER A 11 18.27 3.06 -12.97
C SER A 11 17.50 4.32 -12.57
N GLN A 12 16.87 4.29 -11.39
CA GLN A 12 16.10 5.44 -10.91
C GLN A 12 16.97 6.70 -10.78
N LEU A 13 18.20 6.57 -10.27
CA LEU A 13 19.15 7.69 -10.19
C LEU A 13 19.40 8.32 -11.56
N THR A 14 19.58 7.52 -12.61
CA THR A 14 19.77 8.03 -13.97
C THR A 14 18.51 8.74 -14.46
N LYS A 15 17.31 8.19 -14.20
CA LYS A 15 16.05 8.85 -14.56
C LYS A 15 15.90 10.20 -13.88
N ASP A 16 16.23 10.29 -12.59
CA ASP A 16 16.18 11.54 -11.81
C ASP A 16 17.10 12.61 -12.42
N ILE A 17 18.34 12.24 -12.75
CA ILE A 17 19.31 13.13 -13.41
C ILE A 17 18.80 13.59 -14.78
N LEU A 18 18.26 12.66 -15.59
CA LEU A 18 17.75 12.96 -16.91
C LEU A 18 16.54 13.89 -16.85
N TYR A 19 15.62 13.67 -15.92
CA TYR A 19 14.47 14.56 -15.70
C TYR A 19 14.92 15.97 -15.33
N ALA A 20 15.85 16.12 -14.38
CA ALA A 20 16.37 17.43 -13.99
C ALA A 20 17.03 18.17 -15.17
N LYS A 21 17.78 17.46 -16.01
CA LYS A 21 18.39 18.00 -17.24
C LYS A 21 17.32 18.42 -18.25
N ALA A 22 16.34 17.58 -18.52
CA ALA A 22 15.24 17.86 -19.46
C ALA A 22 14.43 19.08 -19.01
N LYS A 23 14.02 19.13 -17.74
CA LYS A 23 13.30 20.27 -17.15
C LYS A 23 14.05 21.58 -17.31
N ARG A 24 15.38 21.58 -17.15
CA ARG A 24 16.22 22.76 -17.37
C ARG A 24 16.31 23.12 -18.84
N ALA A 25 16.56 22.15 -19.71
CA ALA A 25 16.72 22.35 -21.15
C ALA A 25 15.46 22.90 -21.82
N PHE A 26 14.28 22.51 -21.34
CA PHE A 26 12.98 22.94 -21.89
C PHE A 26 12.30 24.04 -21.06
N SER A 27 13.02 24.68 -20.15
CA SER A 27 12.44 25.68 -19.22
C SER A 27 11.81 26.87 -19.94
N ASP A 28 12.38 27.32 -21.06
CA ASP A 28 11.83 28.41 -21.88
C ASP A 28 10.48 28.06 -22.52
N GLN A 29 10.16 26.77 -22.62
CA GLN A 29 8.93 26.29 -23.23
C GLN A 29 7.83 26.01 -22.22
N ARG A 30 8.07 26.21 -20.92
CA ARG A 30 7.17 25.82 -19.83
C ARG A 30 5.73 26.33 -19.96
N TYR A 31 5.54 27.48 -20.63
CA TYR A 31 4.23 28.10 -20.85
C TYR A 31 3.55 27.66 -22.15
N LEU A 32 4.22 26.83 -22.95
CA LEU A 32 3.71 26.33 -24.23
C LEU A 32 3.05 24.96 -24.03
N PRO A 33 1.94 24.66 -24.73
CA PRO A 33 1.31 23.34 -24.69
C PRO A 33 2.25 22.19 -25.03
N ALA A 34 3.25 22.43 -25.88
CA ALA A 34 4.24 21.43 -26.30
C ALA A 34 5.22 21.02 -25.19
N TYR A 35 5.28 21.74 -24.05
CA TYR A 35 6.21 21.45 -22.97
C TYR A 35 6.09 20.01 -22.46
N TYR A 36 4.85 19.53 -22.28
CA TYR A 36 4.60 18.17 -21.82
C TYR A 36 5.22 17.12 -22.75
N GLU A 37 5.04 17.27 -24.07
CA GLU A 37 5.55 16.31 -25.07
C GLU A 37 7.08 16.17 -25.00
N LEU A 38 7.78 17.26 -24.66
CA LEU A 38 9.24 17.26 -24.54
C LEU A 38 9.75 16.60 -23.26
N ILE A 39 9.01 16.73 -22.16
CA ILE A 39 9.40 16.15 -20.87
C ILE A 39 8.85 14.74 -20.64
N GLU A 40 7.79 14.33 -21.35
CA GLU A 40 7.10 13.04 -21.15
C GLU A 40 8.07 11.84 -21.06
N PRO A 41 9.06 11.69 -21.95
CA PRO A 41 9.98 10.54 -21.89
C PRO A 41 10.79 10.45 -20.60
N TYR A 42 10.95 11.58 -19.88
CA TYR A 42 11.79 11.72 -18.70
C TYR A 42 10.99 11.68 -17.38
N LEU A 43 9.66 11.65 -17.42
CA LEU A 43 8.80 11.76 -16.23
C LEU A 43 9.01 10.62 -15.22
N GLY A 44 9.61 9.51 -15.61
CA GLY A 44 10.04 8.45 -14.69
C GLY A 44 10.98 8.93 -13.57
N GLY A 45 11.67 10.07 -13.76
CA GLY A 45 12.52 10.72 -12.74
C GLY A 45 11.91 11.94 -12.06
N ALA A 46 10.65 12.27 -12.35
CA ALA A 46 10.03 13.49 -11.84
C ALA A 46 9.72 13.40 -10.34
N PRO A 47 10.09 14.40 -9.52
CA PRO A 47 9.67 14.47 -8.13
C PRO A 47 8.18 14.82 -8.02
N GLY A 48 7.53 14.39 -6.93
CA GLY A 48 6.10 14.60 -6.73
C GLY A 48 5.65 16.07 -6.81
N VAL A 49 6.49 17.02 -6.39
CA VAL A 49 6.21 18.46 -6.50
C VAL A 49 6.02 18.92 -7.95
N ASP A 50 6.80 18.36 -8.88
CA ASP A 50 6.70 18.74 -10.28
C ASP A 50 5.50 18.08 -10.97
N LEU A 51 5.17 16.85 -10.61
CA LEU A 51 3.96 16.18 -11.07
C LEU A 51 2.69 16.88 -10.54
N ARG A 52 2.72 17.35 -9.29
CA ARG A 52 1.66 18.17 -8.72
C ARG A 52 1.48 19.49 -9.47
N ALA A 53 2.56 20.14 -9.87
CA ALA A 53 2.47 21.32 -10.73
C ALA A 53 1.85 20.95 -12.09
N LEU A 54 2.35 19.87 -12.72
CA LEU A 54 1.88 19.39 -14.03
C LEU A 54 0.40 18.99 -14.04
N SER A 55 -0.14 18.53 -12.91
CA SER A 55 -1.56 18.17 -12.78
C SER A 55 -2.52 19.34 -13.04
N LYS A 56 -2.02 20.58 -13.00
CA LYS A 56 -2.79 21.81 -13.24
C LYS A 56 -2.79 22.24 -14.70
N ASP A 57 -1.95 21.61 -15.53
CA ASP A 57 -1.66 22.06 -16.90
C ASP A 57 -2.46 21.27 -17.98
N ASN A 58 -3.41 20.41 -17.57
CA ASN A 58 -4.27 19.61 -18.45
C ASN A 58 -3.49 18.79 -19.51
N VAL A 59 -2.43 18.12 -19.05
CA VAL A 59 -1.48 17.44 -19.94
C VAL A 59 -1.99 16.16 -20.60
N ASN A 60 -3.14 15.64 -20.16
CA ASN A 60 -3.72 14.39 -20.66
C ASN A 60 -2.70 13.24 -20.67
N MET A 61 -2.05 13.01 -19.53
CA MET A 61 -1.05 11.96 -19.34
C MET A 61 -1.64 10.59 -19.64
N LYS A 62 -0.89 9.74 -20.34
CA LYS A 62 -1.28 8.33 -20.53
C LYS A 62 -1.13 7.57 -19.22
N VAL A 63 -2.05 6.65 -18.92
CA VAL A 63 -1.93 5.77 -17.74
C VAL A 63 -0.65 4.92 -17.79
N SER A 64 -0.16 4.58 -18.98
CA SER A 64 1.13 3.89 -19.16
C SER A 64 2.34 4.77 -18.81
N THR A 65 2.23 6.09 -18.89
CA THR A 65 3.23 7.05 -18.41
C THR A 65 3.14 7.17 -16.89
N LEU A 66 1.92 7.29 -16.34
CA LEU A 66 1.66 7.28 -14.89
C LEU A 66 2.25 6.03 -14.22
N ALA A 67 2.09 4.86 -14.82
CA ALA A 67 2.62 3.59 -14.32
C ALA A 67 4.15 3.48 -14.39
N LYS A 68 4.84 4.38 -15.09
CA LYS A 68 6.31 4.44 -15.21
C LYS A 68 6.94 5.50 -14.32
N LEU A 69 6.14 6.29 -13.61
CA LEU A 69 6.65 7.26 -12.63
C LEU A 69 7.43 6.55 -11.53
N ARG A 70 8.38 7.26 -10.93
CA ARG A 70 9.01 6.78 -9.69
C ARG A 70 7.95 6.59 -8.61
N ARG A 71 8.06 5.48 -7.89
CA ARG A 71 7.03 4.99 -6.98
C ARG A 71 6.67 6.00 -5.90
N ASP A 72 7.66 6.55 -5.23
CA ASP A 72 7.48 7.54 -4.17
C ASP A 72 6.79 8.82 -4.65
N SER A 73 7.11 9.28 -5.86
CA SER A 73 6.38 10.41 -6.46
C SER A 73 4.91 10.06 -6.71
N LEU A 74 4.62 8.89 -7.29
CA LEU A 74 3.23 8.47 -7.52
C LEU A 74 2.45 8.34 -6.20
N MET A 75 3.03 7.71 -5.18
CA MET A 75 2.38 7.55 -3.88
C MET A 75 2.16 8.87 -3.12
N SER A 76 2.88 9.94 -3.50
CA SER A 76 2.68 11.28 -2.94
C SER A 76 1.52 12.07 -3.58
N LEU A 77 0.94 11.56 -4.68
CA LEU A 77 -0.13 12.23 -5.41
C LEU A 77 -1.50 11.89 -4.83
N THR A 78 -2.32 12.92 -4.69
CA THR A 78 -3.74 12.80 -4.33
C THR A 78 -4.58 12.32 -5.52
N LEU A 79 -5.79 11.83 -5.24
CA LEU A 79 -6.79 11.51 -6.26
C LEU A 79 -7.00 12.65 -7.26
N SER A 80 -7.18 13.88 -6.78
CA SER A 80 -7.39 15.06 -7.65
C SER A 80 -6.20 15.38 -8.53
N GLU A 81 -4.97 15.16 -8.05
CA GLU A 81 -3.76 15.37 -8.84
C GLU A 81 -3.61 14.31 -9.93
N VAL A 82 -3.95 13.05 -9.64
CA VAL A 82 -3.98 12.01 -10.66
C VAL A 82 -5.08 12.26 -11.70
N GLN A 83 -6.25 12.76 -11.28
CA GLN A 83 -7.29 13.21 -12.23
C GLN A 83 -6.77 14.32 -13.14
N GLY A 84 -6.13 15.35 -12.57
CA GLY A 84 -5.58 16.47 -13.35
C GLY A 84 -4.46 16.06 -14.30
N LEU A 85 -3.61 15.11 -13.89
CA LEU A 85 -2.59 14.54 -14.77
C LEU A 85 -3.21 13.76 -15.93
N LEU A 86 -4.14 12.85 -15.65
CA LEU A 86 -4.69 11.95 -16.68
C LEU A 86 -5.67 12.66 -17.62
N GLY A 87 -6.41 13.67 -17.14
CA GLY A 87 -7.38 14.42 -17.92
C GLY A 87 -8.34 13.49 -18.66
N ILE A 88 -8.42 13.60 -19.98
CA ILE A 88 -9.28 12.77 -20.83
C ILE A 88 -8.95 11.27 -20.76
N ASN A 89 -7.72 10.91 -20.37
CA ASN A 89 -7.28 9.51 -20.27
C ASN A 89 -7.64 8.88 -18.91
N LEU A 90 -8.34 9.59 -18.02
CA LEU A 90 -8.72 9.08 -16.70
C LEU A 90 -9.51 7.77 -16.79
N GLY A 91 -10.39 7.63 -17.79
CA GLY A 91 -11.19 6.41 -17.99
C GLY A 91 -10.36 5.15 -18.21
N ASP A 92 -9.12 5.27 -18.69
CA ASP A 92 -8.23 4.13 -18.89
C ASP A 92 -7.71 3.55 -17.58
N LEU A 93 -7.82 4.27 -16.46
CA LEU A 93 -7.28 3.84 -15.16
C LEU A 93 -7.85 2.50 -14.70
N ALA A 94 -9.13 2.22 -14.99
CA ALA A 94 -9.78 0.94 -14.69
C ALA A 94 -9.06 -0.27 -15.34
N LYS A 95 -8.49 -0.09 -16.55
CA LYS A 95 -7.74 -1.15 -17.26
C LYS A 95 -6.40 -1.48 -16.58
N TRP A 96 -5.95 -0.64 -15.65
CA TRP A 96 -4.67 -0.75 -14.94
C TRP A 96 -4.82 -1.01 -13.45
N GLN A 97 -6.04 -1.11 -12.91
CA GLN A 97 -6.27 -1.19 -11.46
C GLN A 97 -5.57 -2.37 -10.78
N ASN A 98 -5.30 -3.46 -11.50
CA ASN A 98 -4.62 -4.65 -10.99
C ASN A 98 -3.12 -4.70 -11.37
N LYS A 99 -2.55 -3.60 -11.89
CA LYS A 99 -1.15 -3.51 -12.31
C LYS A 99 -0.38 -2.62 -11.35
N SER A 100 0.72 -3.13 -10.81
CA SER A 100 1.67 -2.29 -10.07
C SER A 100 2.31 -1.26 -11.01
N PRO A 101 2.56 -0.01 -10.57
CA PRO A 101 2.29 0.54 -9.24
C PRO A 101 0.89 1.17 -9.08
N ILE A 102 0.05 1.15 -10.12
CA ILE A 102 -1.29 1.77 -10.09
C ILE A 102 -2.18 1.14 -9.01
N GLN A 103 -2.16 -0.18 -8.90
CA GLN A 103 -2.93 -0.91 -7.88
C GLN A 103 -2.63 -0.40 -6.46
N GLU A 104 -1.37 -0.20 -6.13
CA GLU A 104 -0.95 0.22 -4.80
C GLU A 104 -1.36 1.67 -4.53
N TRP A 105 -1.27 2.53 -5.55
CA TRP A 105 -1.76 3.90 -5.44
C TRP A 105 -3.27 3.93 -5.20
N VAL A 106 -4.05 3.09 -5.90
CA VAL A 106 -5.51 2.93 -5.69
C VAL A 106 -5.80 2.49 -4.26
N GLN A 107 -5.04 1.54 -3.72
CA GLN A 107 -5.18 1.05 -2.34
C GLN A 107 -4.91 2.11 -1.28
N MET A 108 -4.16 3.17 -1.60
CA MET A 108 -3.94 4.31 -0.69
C MET A 108 -5.08 5.33 -0.72
N GLN A 109 -5.99 5.25 -1.68
CA GLN A 109 -7.13 6.16 -1.78
C GLN A 109 -8.33 5.64 -1.01
N LYS A 110 -9.15 6.57 -0.53
CA LYS A 110 -10.47 6.31 0.05
C LYS A 110 -11.41 5.70 -0.98
N GLN A 111 -12.06 4.58 -0.65
CA GLN A 111 -13.00 3.93 -1.56
C GLN A 111 -14.17 4.87 -1.88
N SER A 112 -14.69 5.65 -0.92
CA SER A 112 -15.76 6.62 -1.19
C SER A 112 -15.36 7.71 -2.19
N GLU A 113 -14.07 8.06 -2.24
CA GLU A 113 -13.57 9.06 -3.20
C GLU A 113 -13.34 8.43 -4.58
N LEU A 114 -12.86 7.19 -4.64
CA LEU A 114 -12.75 6.43 -5.88
C LEU A 114 -14.12 6.21 -6.55
N ASP A 115 -15.15 5.93 -5.75
CA ASP A 115 -16.51 5.67 -6.24
C ASP A 115 -17.13 6.89 -6.94
N LYS A 116 -16.79 8.11 -6.50
CA LYS A 116 -17.21 9.38 -7.16
C LYS A 116 -16.67 9.52 -8.58
N LEU A 117 -15.62 8.78 -8.94
CA LEU A 117 -15.09 8.78 -10.29
C LEU A 117 -15.99 8.00 -11.27
N HIS A 118 -16.87 7.13 -10.79
CA HIS A 118 -17.71 6.25 -11.59
C HIS A 118 -16.93 5.37 -12.59
N LEU A 119 -15.70 4.99 -12.23
CA LEU A 119 -14.81 4.15 -13.05
C LEU A 119 -14.81 2.68 -12.66
N GLY A 120 -15.49 2.31 -11.57
CA GLY A 120 -15.48 0.94 -11.03
C GLY A 120 -14.15 0.54 -10.40
N LEU A 121 -13.34 1.51 -9.96
CA LEU A 121 -12.09 1.25 -9.24
C LEU A 121 -12.40 0.70 -7.85
N THR A 122 -11.78 -0.43 -7.49
CA THR A 122 -11.97 -1.10 -6.20
C THR A 122 -10.65 -1.36 -5.49
N GLY A 123 -10.74 -1.58 -4.18
CA GLY A 123 -9.58 -1.91 -3.34
C GLY A 123 -9.01 -0.71 -2.58
N GLY A 124 -9.68 0.44 -2.59
CA GLY A 124 -9.34 1.57 -1.74
C GLY A 124 -9.53 1.26 -0.25
N THR A 125 -9.02 2.14 0.60
CA THR A 125 -9.22 2.05 2.06
C THR A 125 -10.69 2.25 2.40
N GLN A 126 -11.22 1.40 3.28
CA GLN A 126 -12.60 1.54 3.78
C GLN A 126 -12.69 2.72 4.74
N GLU A 127 -13.71 3.57 4.58
CA GLU A 127 -14.06 4.53 5.63
C GLU A 127 -14.92 3.84 6.69
N GLY A 128 -14.38 3.64 7.89
CA GLY A 128 -15.13 3.01 8.98
C GLY A 128 -14.41 3.06 10.32
N TYR A 129 -15.20 2.98 11.39
CA TYR A 129 -14.76 2.79 12.77
C TYR A 129 -14.63 1.30 13.08
N ILE A 130 -13.61 0.92 13.87
CA ILE A 130 -13.53 -0.42 14.45
C ILE A 130 -14.67 -0.54 15.47
N ASN A 131 -15.67 -1.37 15.20
CA ASN A 131 -16.61 -1.79 16.24
C ASN A 131 -15.87 -2.74 17.19
N ILE A 132 -15.31 -2.19 18.27
CA ILE A 132 -14.79 -3.01 19.38
C ILE A 132 -16.01 -3.54 20.13
N VAL A 133 -16.49 -4.71 19.73
CA VAL A 133 -17.46 -5.47 20.51
C VAL A 133 -16.76 -5.88 21.80
N LYS A 134 -17.07 -5.21 22.91
CA LYS A 134 -16.56 -5.59 24.23
C LYS A 134 -17.15 -6.97 24.57
N PRO A 135 -16.33 -8.04 24.70
CA PRO A 135 -16.88 -9.34 25.03
C PRO A 135 -17.57 -9.27 26.39
N LYS A 136 -18.84 -9.69 26.45
CA LYS A 136 -19.53 -9.91 27.72
C LYS A 136 -18.89 -11.11 28.38
N PHE A 137 -18.00 -10.87 29.34
CA PHE A 137 -17.57 -11.92 30.25
C PHE A 137 -18.77 -12.33 31.11
N GLN A 138 -19.18 -13.58 30.98
CA GLN A 138 -20.16 -14.18 31.88
C GLN A 138 -19.54 -14.19 33.29
N PRO A 139 -20.25 -13.71 34.33
CA PRO A 139 -19.75 -13.84 35.68
C PRO A 139 -19.50 -15.33 35.98
N PRO A 140 -18.40 -15.68 36.68
CA PRO A 140 -18.12 -17.07 37.01
C PRO A 140 -19.32 -17.67 37.74
N SER A 141 -19.80 -18.81 37.24
CA SER A 141 -20.85 -19.58 37.91
C SER A 141 -20.38 -19.89 39.32
N ALA A 142 -21.09 -19.37 40.33
CA ALA A 142 -20.83 -19.70 41.72
C ALA A 142 -21.27 -21.14 41.96
N ALA A 143 -20.41 -22.10 41.63
CA ALA A 143 -20.55 -23.47 42.08
C ALA A 143 -20.41 -23.47 43.61
N SER A 144 -21.43 -23.96 44.31
CA SER A 144 -21.38 -24.13 45.76
C SER A 144 -20.22 -25.07 46.12
N LEU A 145 -19.27 -24.60 46.93
CA LEU A 145 -18.25 -25.44 47.52
C LEU A 145 -18.94 -26.48 48.42
N GLY A 146 -19.01 -27.72 47.96
CA GLY A 146 -19.39 -28.85 48.80
C GLY A 146 -18.30 -29.08 49.85
N THR A 147 -18.70 -29.07 51.12
CA THR A 147 -17.85 -29.39 52.27
C THR A 147 -17.38 -30.83 52.17
N VAL A 148 -16.15 -31.06 51.69
CA VAL A 148 -15.49 -32.36 51.84
C VAL A 148 -14.63 -32.31 53.09
N ALA A 149 -15.11 -32.98 54.13
CA ALA A 149 -14.43 -33.16 55.41
C ALA A 149 -13.07 -33.85 55.20
N VAL A 150 -12.01 -33.21 55.69
CA VAL A 150 -10.66 -33.76 55.73
C VAL A 150 -10.57 -34.71 56.92
N THR A 151 -10.74 -36.01 56.70
CA THR A 151 -10.37 -37.04 57.68
C THR A 151 -8.92 -37.46 57.43
N LEU A 152 -8.00 -36.84 58.16
CA LEU A 152 -6.59 -37.15 58.19
C LEU A 152 -6.33 -38.26 59.22
N HIS A 153 -6.28 -39.52 58.81
CA HIS A 153 -5.83 -40.62 59.66
C HIS A 153 -4.81 -41.53 58.96
N LEU A 154 -3.54 -41.25 59.29
CA LEU A 154 -2.53 -42.20 59.76
C LEU A 154 -2.49 -43.58 59.09
N LEU A 155 -1.46 -43.81 58.26
CA LEU A 155 -0.50 -44.92 58.42
C LEU A 155 0.60 -44.85 57.34
N PRO A 156 1.82 -44.39 57.70
CA PRO A 156 3.01 -44.51 56.86
C PRO A 156 3.58 -45.94 56.94
N ALA A 157 4.48 -46.25 56.01
CA ALA A 157 5.32 -47.45 55.93
C ALA A 157 4.64 -48.70 55.35
N LEU A 158 4.99 -48.99 54.09
CA LEU A 158 5.29 -50.33 53.54
C LEU A 158 5.31 -50.23 52.01
N LEU A 159 6.35 -49.62 51.41
CA LEU A 159 6.59 -49.77 49.96
C LEU A 159 8.04 -49.48 49.51
N SER A 160 8.98 -49.37 50.45
CA SER A 160 10.40 -49.07 50.13
C SER A 160 11.35 -50.12 50.69
N SER A 161 11.07 -51.41 50.45
CA SER A 161 12.02 -52.49 50.71
C SER A 161 11.69 -53.77 49.92
N PHE A 162 11.83 -53.74 48.59
CA PHE A 162 12.16 -54.94 47.81
C PHE A 162 12.87 -54.53 46.51
N LEU A 163 13.88 -53.67 46.66
CA LEU A 163 14.83 -53.29 45.61
C LEU A 163 16.15 -54.01 45.89
N MET A 164 16.10 -55.34 46.06
CA MET A 164 17.26 -56.24 46.18
C MET A 164 16.80 -57.68 45.91
N MET A 165 16.49 -58.02 44.65
CA MET A 165 16.60 -59.38 44.09
C MET A 165 16.66 -59.26 42.57
N SER A 166 17.68 -58.59 42.04
CA SER A 166 18.03 -58.67 40.61
C SER A 166 19.55 -58.74 40.40
N VAL A 167 20.30 -59.12 41.46
CA VAL A 167 21.74 -59.35 41.40
C VAL A 167 22.00 -60.77 41.91
N LEU A 168 21.89 -61.73 41.01
CA LEU A 168 22.65 -62.99 40.89
C LEU A 168 22.00 -63.76 39.73
N SER A 169 22.35 -63.45 38.48
CA SER A 169 23.39 -64.23 37.76
C SER A 169 24.79 -64.25 38.36
#